data_AF-A0AAW1RVN6-F1
#
_entry.id   AF-A0AAW1RVN6-F1
#
_cell.length_a   1.000
_cell.length_b   1.000
_cell.length_c   1.000
_cell.angle_alpha   90.00
_cell.angle_beta   90.00
_cell.angle_gamma   90.00
#
_symmetry.space_group_name_H-M   'P 1'
#
loop_
_entity.id
_entity.type
_entity.pdbx_description
1 polymer ?
#
loop_
_entity_poly.entity_id
_entity_poly.type
_entity_poly.pdbx_seq_one_letter_code
_entity_poly.pdbx_strand_id
1 'polypeptide(L)'
;MEAPEDVWLVKVPEFVAQQWRAAYESGGEAVELGRVRVVHNAQQITGATDQLQLVMDDDSFHLRPNHGDMAAMHYISQEDGRTCLEGPVGQRLDAEMAENMGLDERYRKRVSERTAATAKQKTMKRLEPADVKKLQNQPAAVGSRSRQEAAGTIERAATTGIKRERADKDLLTQALFKLFEGQTCWTFVQLVKQTSQPVNWLKEVLETIAVKNKRGPNKDLWELKREYKVKK
;
A
#
# COMPACT_ATOMS: atom_id res chain seq x y z
N MET A 1 40.23 -4.29 13.24
CA MET A 1 39.08 -4.78 12.45
C MET A 1 37.97 -5.01 13.45
N GLU A 2 37.25 -3.94 13.79
CA GLU A 2 36.07 -4.04 14.66
C GLU A 2 34.99 -4.82 13.91
N ALA A 3 34.25 -5.66 14.63
CA ALA A 3 33.16 -6.44 14.05
C ALA A 3 32.10 -5.47 13.47
N PRO A 4 31.41 -5.83 12.37
CA PRO A 4 30.31 -5.02 11.88
C PRO A 4 29.26 -4.90 12.99
N GLU A 5 28.94 -3.67 13.40
CA GLU A 5 27.93 -3.43 14.41
C GLU A 5 26.54 -3.79 13.85
N ASP A 6 25.75 -4.53 14.63
CA ASP A 6 24.37 -4.86 14.26
C ASP A 6 23.49 -3.62 14.43
N VAL A 7 23.39 -2.83 13.36
CA VAL A 7 22.59 -1.59 13.34
C VAL A 7 21.14 -1.88 12.97
N TRP A 8 20.20 -1.26 13.69
CA TRP A 8 18.77 -1.34 13.42
C TRP A 8 18.26 -0.07 12.74
N LEU A 9 17.47 -0.25 11.68
CA LEU A 9 16.77 0.85 11.00
C LEU A 9 15.35 0.94 11.53
N VAL A 10 15.04 2.02 12.25
CA VAL A 10 13.70 2.27 12.79
C VAL A 10 13.03 3.42 12.05
N LYS A 11 11.86 3.17 11.45
CA LYS A 11 11.01 4.21 10.87
C LYS A 11 10.09 4.79 11.94
N VAL A 12 10.23 6.09 12.22
CA VAL A 12 9.40 6.81 13.21
C VAL A 12 8.42 7.80 12.57
N PRO A 13 7.27 8.10 13.21
CA PRO A 13 6.36 9.15 12.74
C PRO A 13 7.03 10.53 12.73
N GLU A 14 6.68 11.36 11.74
CA GLU A 14 7.30 12.68 11.54
C GLU A 14 7.23 13.60 12.77
N PHE A 15 6.17 13.52 13.58
CA PHE A 15 6.06 14.38 14.77
C PHE A 15 7.05 13.97 15.87
N VAL A 16 7.38 12.68 15.96
CA VAL A 16 8.41 12.17 16.87
C VAL A 16 9.78 12.68 16.45
N ALA A 17 10.08 12.58 15.14
CA ALA A 17 11.32 13.12 14.59
C ALA A 17 11.46 14.64 14.82
N GLN A 18 10.36 15.39 14.72
CA GLN A 18 10.34 16.83 15.03
C GLN A 18 10.60 17.11 16.52
N GLN A 19 10.00 16.33 17.43
CA GLN A 19 10.28 16.44 18.86
C GLN A 19 11.75 16.14 19.18
N TRP A 20 12.32 15.10 18.58
CA TRP A 20 13.72 14.73 18.77
C TRP A 20 14.69 15.79 18.24
N ARG A 21 14.39 16.40 17.09
CA ARG A 21 15.16 17.55 16.58
C ARG A 21 15.10 18.76 17.51
N ALA A 22 13.90 19.12 17.99
CA ALA A 22 13.74 20.23 18.93
C ALA A 22 14.43 19.97 20.28
N ALA A 23 14.42 18.72 20.74
CA ALA A 23 15.13 18.28 21.94
C ALA A 23 16.66 18.42 21.76
N TYR A 24 17.19 17.98 20.61
CA TYR A 24 18.60 18.15 20.28
C TYR A 24 19.03 19.63 20.23
N GLU A 25 18.21 20.49 19.61
CA GLU A 25 18.47 21.93 19.53
C GLU A 25 18.43 22.64 20.90
N SER A 26 17.67 22.12 21.86
CA SER A 26 17.49 22.74 23.19
C SER A 26 18.39 22.17 24.28
N GLY A 27 18.78 20.90 24.21
CA GLY A 27 19.54 20.21 25.27
C GLY A 27 20.94 19.71 24.88
N GLY A 28 21.39 19.93 23.65
CA GLY A 28 22.73 19.54 23.20
C GLY A 28 22.87 18.05 22.85
N GLU A 29 24.11 17.55 22.87
CA GLU A 29 24.49 16.26 22.27
C GLU A 29 24.02 15.01 23.07
N ALA A 30 23.60 15.17 24.32
CA ALA A 30 23.27 14.07 25.24
C ALA A 30 21.85 14.17 25.83
N VAL A 31 20.84 14.38 24.98
CA VAL A 31 19.44 14.47 25.41
C VAL A 31 18.78 13.10 25.41
N GLU A 32 18.16 12.71 26.53
CA GLU A 32 17.34 11.50 26.60
C GLU A 32 16.05 11.70 25.78
N LEU A 33 15.91 10.96 24.68
CA LEU A 33 14.78 11.09 23.73
C LEU A 33 13.65 10.07 23.99
N GLY A 34 13.87 9.14 24.90
CA GLY A 34 12.96 8.05 25.23
C GLY A 34 13.71 6.76 25.56
N ARG A 35 12.94 5.68 25.80
CA ARG A 35 13.46 4.37 26.20
C ARG A 35 12.88 3.28 25.30
N VAL A 36 13.74 2.37 24.87
CA VAL A 36 13.30 1.15 24.16
C VAL A 36 13.12 0.04 25.20
N ARG A 37 11.90 -0.47 25.30
CA ARG A 37 11.54 -1.62 26.14
C ARG A 37 11.49 -2.87 25.27
N VAL A 38 12.23 -3.90 25.68
CA VAL A 38 12.20 -5.24 25.07
C VAL A 38 11.48 -6.18 26.03
N VAL A 39 10.31 -6.67 25.62
CA VAL A 39 9.54 -7.66 26.38
C VAL A 39 9.77 -9.03 25.74
N HIS A 40 10.60 -9.82 26.41
CA HIS A 40 10.83 -11.21 26.04
C HIS A 40 9.65 -12.07 26.47
N ASN A 41 9.01 -12.74 25.53
CA ASN A 41 7.88 -13.60 25.86
C ASN A 41 8.40 -15.02 26.14
N ALA A 42 8.63 -15.34 27.41
CA ALA A 42 9.22 -16.60 27.85
C ALA A 42 8.35 -17.85 27.58
N GLN A 43 7.08 -17.68 27.19
CA GLN A 43 6.21 -18.77 26.79
C GLN A 43 6.42 -19.05 25.29
N GLN A 44 7.46 -19.83 25.00
CA GLN A 44 7.79 -20.34 23.67
C GLN A 44 6.66 -21.24 23.13
N ILE A 45 5.66 -20.63 22.50
CA ILE A 45 4.84 -21.29 21.49
C ILE A 45 5.42 -20.83 20.15
N THR A 46 6.06 -21.77 19.46
CA THR A 46 6.63 -21.70 18.10
C THR A 46 6.20 -20.47 17.29
N GLY A 47 7.08 -19.47 17.21
CA GLY A 47 6.96 -18.32 16.31
C GLY A 47 6.66 -16.95 16.93
N ALA A 48 6.55 -16.84 18.27
CA ALA A 48 6.38 -15.54 18.92
C ALA A 48 7.70 -14.75 18.95
N THR A 49 7.74 -13.60 18.26
CA THR A 49 8.87 -12.66 18.29
C THR A 49 8.82 -11.79 19.55
N ASP A 50 9.99 -11.35 20.05
CA ASP A 50 10.07 -10.39 21.15
C ASP A 50 9.26 -9.13 20.82
N GLN A 51 8.54 -8.61 21.82
CA GLN A 51 7.79 -7.36 21.65
C GLN A 51 8.70 -6.18 21.98
N LEU A 52 8.97 -5.38 20.97
CA LEU A 52 9.75 -4.15 21.08
C LEU A 52 8.79 -2.96 21.18
N GLN A 53 9.01 -2.09 22.17
CA GLN A 53 8.21 -0.88 22.38
C GLN A 53 9.12 0.32 22.62
N LEU A 54 8.92 1.39 21.85
CA LEU A 54 9.51 2.69 22.10
C LEU A 54 8.59 3.48 23.03
N VAL A 55 9.09 3.85 24.20
CA VAL A 55 8.36 4.60 25.23
C VAL A 55 8.97 6.00 25.33
N MET A 56 8.16 7.01 25.07
CA MET A 56 8.46 8.42 25.31
C MET A 56 7.65 8.89 26.52
N ASP A 57 7.86 10.13 26.98
CA ASP A 57 7.21 10.67 28.18
C ASP A 57 5.68 10.60 28.11
N ASP A 58 5.12 11.04 26.97
CA ASP A 58 3.68 11.10 26.74
C ASP A 58 3.17 10.01 25.77
N ASP A 59 4.04 9.48 24.91
CA ASP A 59 3.67 8.66 23.75
C ASP A 59 4.34 7.26 23.79
N SER A 60 3.63 6.20 23.34
CA SER A 60 4.21 4.85 23.26
C SER A 60 3.93 4.18 21.90
N PHE A 61 4.97 3.55 21.34
CA PHE A 61 4.97 2.98 20.00
C PHE A 61 5.43 1.53 20.02
N HIS A 62 4.73 0.65 19.32
CA HIS A 62 5.20 -0.71 19.06
C HIS A 62 6.14 -0.70 17.86
N LEU A 63 7.31 -1.32 18.01
CA LEU A 63 8.26 -1.51 16.92
C LEU A 63 7.98 -2.86 16.26
N ARG A 64 7.37 -2.82 15.08
CA ARG A 64 7.04 -4.02 14.30
C ARG A 64 8.18 -4.35 13.34
N PRO A 65 8.69 -5.60 13.32
CA PRO A 65 9.59 -6.05 12.27
C PRO A 65 8.98 -5.86 10.89
N ASN A 66 9.70 -5.15 10.02
CA ASN A 66 9.33 -4.99 8.62
C ASN A 66 10.26 -5.86 7.78
N HIS A 67 9.77 -7.05 7.40
CA HIS A 67 10.48 -8.01 6.55
C HIS A 67 10.44 -7.66 5.06
N GLY A 68 10.36 -6.37 4.73
CA GLY A 68 10.61 -5.90 3.36
C GLY A 68 11.99 -6.30 2.87
N ASP A 69 12.32 -5.97 1.62
CA ASP A 69 13.59 -6.36 1.01
C ASP A 69 14.79 -5.75 1.78
N MET A 70 15.37 -6.53 2.70
CA MET A 70 16.53 -6.15 3.52
C MET A 70 17.85 -6.44 2.79
N ALA A 71 17.82 -7.13 1.65
CA ALA A 71 18.98 -7.81 1.06
C ALA A 71 20.11 -6.89 0.53
N ALA A 72 20.01 -5.56 0.69
CA ALA A 72 21.04 -4.64 0.21
C ALA A 72 21.19 -3.33 1.01
N MET A 73 20.62 -3.21 2.22
CA MET A 73 20.71 -1.95 2.97
C MET A 73 22.04 -1.88 3.74
N HIS A 74 22.85 -0.86 3.42
CA HIS A 74 24.07 -0.52 4.15
C HIS A 74 24.00 0.94 4.62
N TYR A 75 24.68 1.25 5.71
CA TYR A 75 24.83 2.63 6.18
C TYR A 75 26.24 3.14 5.87
N ILE A 76 26.30 4.42 5.51
CA ILE A 76 27.53 5.13 5.13
C ILE A 76 27.59 6.36 6.03
N SER A 77 28.72 6.57 6.69
CA SER A 77 29.01 7.81 7.38
C SER A 77 29.70 8.77 6.42
N GLN A 78 29.39 10.05 6.54
CA GLN A 78 30.07 11.10 5.79
C GLN A 78 30.50 12.21 6.74
N GLU A 79 31.81 12.35 6.95
CA GLU A 79 32.40 13.36 7.82
C GLU A 79 33.53 14.08 7.06
N ASP A 80 33.51 15.41 7.04
CA ASP A 80 34.50 16.27 6.38
C ASP A 80 34.87 15.86 4.93
N GLY A 81 33.87 15.40 4.17
CA GLY A 81 34.04 15.01 2.77
C GLY A 81 34.63 13.61 2.56
N ARG A 82 34.88 12.85 3.62
CA ARG A 82 35.23 11.42 3.56
C ARG A 82 33.96 10.60 3.73
N THR A 83 33.76 9.62 2.84
CA THR A 83 32.65 8.67 2.93
C THR A 83 33.19 7.30 3.32
N CYS A 84 32.65 6.72 4.38
CA CYS A 84 33.02 5.41 4.89
C CYS A 84 31.81 4.48 4.87
N LEU A 85 31.96 3.29 4.27
CA LEU A 85 30.94 2.24 4.32
C LEU A 85 31.07 1.52 5.66
N GLU A 86 30.12 1.74 6.55
CA GLU A 86 30.18 1.26 7.94
C GLU A 86 29.68 -0.18 8.07
N GLY A 87 28.60 -0.55 7.39
CA GLY A 87 28.11 -1.93 7.43
C GLY A 87 26.68 -2.16 6.93
N PRO A 88 26.22 -3.42 6.94
CA PRO A 88 24.84 -3.78 6.61
C PRO A 88 23.87 -3.43 7.75
N VAL A 89 22.61 -3.22 7.42
CA VAL A 89 21.52 -3.04 8.39
C VAL A 89 20.97 -4.41 8.81
N GLY A 90 21.04 -4.73 10.10
CA GLY A 90 20.62 -6.04 10.63
C GLY A 90 19.11 -6.23 10.71
N GLN A 91 18.37 -5.21 11.16
CA GLN A 91 16.91 -5.29 11.28
C GLN A 91 16.22 -3.99 10.90
N ARG A 92 15.09 -4.11 10.20
CA ARG A 92 14.18 -2.99 9.92
C ARG A 92 12.93 -3.08 10.80
N LEU A 93 12.61 -1.98 11.47
CA LEU A 93 11.47 -1.84 12.36
C LEU A 93 10.63 -0.63 11.94
N ASP A 94 9.31 -0.77 11.96
CA ASP A 94 8.39 0.36 11.81
C ASP A 94 7.75 0.67 13.17
N ALA A 95 7.88 1.92 13.63
CA ALA A 95 7.26 2.40 14.86
C ALA A 95 5.79 2.77 14.59
N GLU A 96 4.90 1.91 15.06
CA GLU A 96 3.46 2.08 14.97
C GLU A 96 2.92 2.52 16.34
N MET A 97 1.97 3.45 16.36
CA MET A 97 1.38 3.86 17.64
C MET A 97 0.67 2.69 18.30
N ALA A 98 0.76 2.57 19.63
CA ALA A 98 0.00 1.58 20.36
C ALA A 98 -1.51 1.71 20.09
N GLU A 99 -2.21 0.57 19.96
CA GLU A 99 -3.65 0.49 19.64
C GLU A 99 -4.52 1.40 20.52
N ASN A 100 -4.10 1.64 21.77
CA ASN A 100 -4.82 2.43 22.74
C ASN A 100 -4.65 3.96 22.56
N MET A 101 -3.73 4.41 21.72
CA MET A 101 -3.47 5.84 21.43
C MET A 101 -4.20 6.38 20.20
N GLY A 102 -4.82 5.53 19.37
CA GLY A 102 -5.70 5.98 18.29
C GLY A 102 -7.00 6.65 18.79
N LEU A 103 -7.33 6.45 20.07
CA LEU A 103 -8.40 7.16 20.77
C LEU A 103 -7.96 8.51 21.35
N ASP A 104 -6.66 8.81 21.38
CA ASP A 104 -6.19 10.03 21.98
C ASP A 104 -6.57 11.24 21.09
N GLU A 105 -7.31 12.18 21.69
CA GLU A 105 -7.77 13.43 21.08
C GLU A 105 -6.60 14.18 20.44
N ARG A 106 -5.43 14.09 21.08
CA ARG A 106 -4.17 14.69 20.62
C ARG A 106 -3.74 14.15 19.26
N TYR A 107 -3.76 12.84 19.05
CA TYR A 107 -3.37 12.24 17.78
C TYR A 107 -4.39 12.54 16.67
N ARG A 108 -5.69 12.48 16.99
CA ARG A 108 -6.75 12.85 16.03
C ARG A 108 -6.61 14.30 15.57
N LYS A 109 -6.29 15.21 16.49
CA LYS A 109 -5.99 16.60 16.17
C LYS A 109 -4.78 16.72 15.24
N ARG A 110 -3.67 16.03 15.53
CA ARG A 110 -2.47 16.00 14.67
C ARG A 110 -2.78 15.48 13.25
N VAL A 111 -3.58 14.42 13.12
CA VAL A 111 -4.00 13.89 11.81
C VAL A 111 -4.93 14.86 11.07
N SER A 112 -5.87 15.49 11.79
CA SER A 112 -6.76 16.52 11.24
C SER A 112 -5.99 17.73 10.73
N GLU A 113 -5.03 18.25 11.51
CA GLU A 113 -4.18 19.38 11.14
C GLU A 113 -3.32 19.06 9.91
N ARG A 114 -2.75 17.85 9.83
CA ARG A 114 -2.02 17.41 8.62
C ARG A 114 -2.92 17.35 7.40
N THR A 115 -4.13 16.83 7.57
CA THR A 115 -5.12 16.73 6.49
C THR A 115 -5.56 18.13 6.05
N ALA A 116 -5.75 19.07 6.99
CA ALA A 116 -6.09 20.45 6.73
C ALA A 116 -4.95 21.23 6.04
N ALA A 117 -3.70 21.06 6.50
CA ALA A 117 -2.53 21.70 5.91
C ALA A 117 -2.22 21.18 4.49
N THR A 118 -2.49 19.90 4.25
CA THR A 118 -2.31 19.26 2.92
C THR A 118 -3.51 19.49 2.00
N ALA A 119 -4.69 19.77 2.57
CA ALA A 119 -5.86 20.20 1.85
C ALA A 119 -5.63 21.62 1.33
N LYS A 120 -4.90 21.74 0.22
CA LYS A 120 -4.91 22.93 -0.65
C LYS A 120 -6.37 23.34 -0.77
N GLN A 121 -6.73 24.49 -0.21
CA GLN A 121 -8.10 24.99 -0.23
C GLN A 121 -8.59 24.99 -1.67
N LYS A 122 -9.42 24.00 -2.03
CA LYS A 122 -10.12 24.00 -3.31
C LYS A 122 -11.16 25.10 -3.20
N THR A 123 -10.76 26.34 -3.46
CA THR A 123 -11.69 27.45 -3.54
C THR A 123 -12.58 27.22 -4.75
N MET A 124 -13.83 26.87 -4.52
CA MET A 124 -14.86 26.85 -5.55
C MET A 124 -15.08 28.29 -6.03
N LYS A 125 -14.34 28.73 -7.04
CA LYS A 125 -14.63 29.97 -7.75
C LYS A 125 -15.74 29.68 -8.75
N ARG A 126 -16.91 30.30 -8.56
CA ARG A 126 -17.96 30.34 -9.58
C ARG A 126 -17.37 31.04 -10.80
N LEU A 127 -17.33 30.35 -11.93
CA LEU A 127 -16.87 30.92 -13.19
C LEU A 127 -17.94 31.89 -13.71
N GLU A 128 -17.52 33.11 -14.02
CA GLU A 128 -18.38 34.07 -14.70
C GLU A 128 -18.62 33.62 -16.16
N PRO A 129 -19.79 33.95 -16.75
CA PRO A 129 -20.17 33.46 -18.08
C PRO A 129 -19.19 33.87 -19.20
N ALA A 130 -18.42 34.95 -19.00
CA ALA A 130 -17.37 35.37 -19.92
C ALA A 130 -16.15 34.44 -19.91
N ASP A 131 -15.80 33.87 -18.76
CA ASP A 131 -14.66 32.97 -18.60
C ASP A 131 -14.97 31.56 -19.12
N VAL A 132 -16.24 31.15 -19.02
CA VAL A 132 -16.73 29.89 -19.63
C VAL A 132 -16.55 29.91 -21.15
N LYS A 133 -16.87 31.03 -21.83
CA LYS A 133 -16.67 31.20 -23.28
C LYS A 133 -15.18 31.17 -23.67
N LYS A 134 -14.29 31.69 -22.83
CA LYS A 134 -12.83 31.68 -23.07
C LYS A 134 -12.25 30.26 -22.97
N LEU A 135 -12.72 29.45 -22.04
CA LEU A 135 -12.33 28.03 -21.95
C LEU A 135 -12.87 27.20 -23.12
N GLN A 136 -14.10 27.50 -23.57
CA GLN A 136 -14.74 26.73 -24.65
C GLN A 136 -14.11 26.99 -26.03
N ASN A 137 -13.42 28.13 -26.21
CA ASN A 137 -12.83 28.56 -27.48
C ASN A 137 -11.29 28.45 -27.52
N GLN A 138 -10.63 27.88 -26.51
CA GLN A 138 -9.18 27.64 -26.60
C GLN A 138 -8.86 26.39 -27.42
N PRO A 139 -8.07 26.50 -28.51
CA PRO A 139 -7.56 25.32 -29.19
C PRO A 139 -6.58 24.58 -28.27
N ALA A 140 -6.73 23.26 -28.16
CA ALA A 140 -5.87 22.42 -27.34
C ALA A 140 -4.42 22.46 -27.86
N ALA A 141 -3.60 23.34 -27.31
CA ALA A 141 -2.18 23.41 -27.59
C ALA A 141 -1.46 22.22 -26.92
N VAL A 142 -0.88 21.39 -27.77
CA VAL A 142 0.07 20.32 -27.45
C VAL A 142 1.30 20.90 -26.72
N GLY A 143 1.62 20.42 -25.51
CA GLY A 143 2.95 20.64 -24.95
C GLY A 143 3.14 20.36 -23.45
N SER A 144 4.08 19.44 -23.16
CA SER A 144 4.79 19.24 -21.89
C SER A 144 4.12 18.43 -20.77
N ARG A 145 4.26 17.10 -20.89
CA ARG A 145 4.18 16.13 -19.80
C ARG A 145 5.55 16.01 -19.15
N SER A 146 5.73 16.51 -17.92
CA SER A 146 6.81 16.11 -17.02
C SER A 146 6.48 16.57 -15.60
N ARG A 147 5.93 15.67 -14.78
CA ARG A 147 6.18 15.49 -13.33
C ARG A 147 5.12 14.53 -12.75
N GLN A 148 5.54 13.28 -12.58
CA GLN A 148 5.01 12.31 -11.61
C GLN A 148 4.96 12.96 -10.21
N GLU A 149 4.04 12.72 -9.28
CA GLU A 149 2.92 11.78 -9.14
C GLU A 149 2.12 12.28 -7.92
N ALA A 150 0.80 12.46 -8.05
CA ALA A 150 -0.22 12.22 -7.02
C ALA A 150 -1.59 12.76 -7.48
N ALA A 151 -2.57 11.85 -7.52
CA ALA A 151 -4.01 12.08 -7.75
C ALA A 151 -4.45 12.41 -9.19
N GLY A 152 -4.70 11.37 -9.97
CA GLY A 152 -5.53 11.44 -11.17
C GLY A 152 -5.16 10.41 -12.23
N THR A 153 -5.68 9.18 -12.13
CA THR A 153 -5.67 8.23 -13.26
C THR A 153 -7.02 8.28 -13.97
N ILE A 154 -7.26 9.43 -14.60
CA ILE A 154 -8.22 9.69 -15.69
C ILE A 154 -7.31 10.38 -16.73
N GLU A 155 -6.90 9.86 -17.89
CA GLU A 155 -7.16 8.66 -18.68
C GLU A 155 -5.86 8.30 -19.39
N ARG A 156 -5.55 7.00 -19.52
CA ARG A 156 -4.95 6.43 -20.74
C ARG A 156 -5.39 4.98 -20.85
N ALA A 157 -6.66 4.82 -21.22
CA ALA A 157 -7.16 3.62 -21.89
C ALA A 157 -7.88 4.02 -23.18
N ALA A 158 -7.30 4.95 -23.95
CA ALA A 158 -7.45 4.94 -25.39
C ALA A 158 -6.49 3.88 -25.97
N THR A 159 -6.73 2.64 -25.58
CA THR A 159 -6.26 1.46 -26.31
C THR A 159 -7.37 0.45 -26.14
N THR A 160 -8.31 0.53 -27.07
CA THR A 160 -9.45 -0.37 -27.18
C THR A 160 -10.50 -0.16 -26.08
N GLY A 161 -11.26 0.92 -26.21
CA GLY A 161 -12.69 0.86 -25.91
C GLY A 161 -13.33 -0.15 -26.85
N ILE A 162 -12.98 -1.44 -26.71
CA ILE A 162 -13.78 -2.52 -27.26
C ILE A 162 -15.09 -2.30 -26.55
N LYS A 163 -16.10 -1.82 -27.28
CA LYS A 163 -17.48 -2.14 -26.94
C LYS A 163 -17.45 -3.65 -26.81
N ARG A 164 -17.30 -4.14 -25.58
CA ARG A 164 -17.24 -5.57 -25.27
C ARG A 164 -18.64 -6.04 -25.55
N GLU A 165 -18.88 -6.35 -26.82
CA GLU A 165 -20.14 -6.90 -27.26
C GLU A 165 -20.34 -8.21 -26.51
N ARG A 166 -21.58 -8.41 -26.06
CA ARG A 166 -21.94 -9.64 -25.37
C ARG A 166 -21.73 -10.76 -26.38
N ALA A 167 -20.76 -11.61 -26.13
CA ALA A 167 -20.63 -12.84 -26.88
C ALA A 167 -21.83 -13.74 -26.59
N ASP A 168 -22.20 -14.56 -27.56
CA ASP A 168 -23.23 -15.58 -27.40
C ASP A 168 -22.91 -16.47 -26.19
N LYS A 169 -23.95 -16.84 -25.43
CA LYS A 169 -23.82 -17.60 -24.18
C LYS A 169 -23.11 -18.93 -24.41
N ASP A 170 -23.38 -19.60 -25.54
CA ASP A 170 -22.83 -20.92 -25.82
C ASP A 170 -21.33 -20.83 -26.18
N LEU A 171 -20.95 -19.82 -26.95
CA LEU A 171 -19.54 -19.55 -27.28
C LEU A 171 -18.73 -19.17 -26.05
N LEU A 172 -19.28 -18.32 -25.17
CA LEU A 172 -18.60 -17.95 -23.92
C LEU A 172 -18.44 -19.16 -22.99
N THR A 173 -19.45 -20.03 -22.92
CA THR A 173 -19.41 -21.24 -22.10
C THR A 173 -18.32 -22.20 -22.57
N GLN A 174 -18.20 -22.43 -23.88
CA GLN A 174 -17.13 -23.26 -24.45
C GLN A 174 -15.74 -22.66 -24.20
N ALA A 175 -15.59 -21.33 -24.36
CA ALA A 175 -14.35 -20.65 -24.07
C ALA A 175 -13.95 -20.76 -22.59
N LEU A 176 -14.93 -20.66 -21.68
CA LEU A 176 -14.70 -20.84 -20.24
C LEU A 176 -14.25 -22.27 -19.92
N PHE A 177 -14.91 -23.30 -20.46
CA PHE A 177 -14.48 -24.69 -20.24
C PHE A 177 -13.03 -24.93 -20.68
N LYS A 178 -12.63 -24.40 -21.84
CA LYS A 178 -11.23 -24.46 -22.31
C LYS A 178 -10.24 -23.79 -21.34
N LEU A 179 -10.64 -22.71 -20.66
CA LEU A 179 -9.80 -22.06 -19.66
C LEU A 179 -9.69 -22.89 -18.37
N PHE A 180 -10.78 -23.53 -17.94
CA PHE A 180 -10.81 -24.39 -16.76
C PHE A 180 -10.08 -25.74 -16.96
N GLU A 181 -9.84 -26.17 -18.20
CA GLU A 181 -8.95 -27.31 -18.49
C GLU A 181 -7.49 -27.04 -18.10
N GLY A 182 -7.03 -25.78 -18.21
CA GLY A 182 -5.64 -25.42 -17.90
C GLY A 182 -5.37 -25.24 -16.41
N GLN A 183 -6.34 -24.71 -15.65
CA GLN A 183 -6.23 -24.56 -14.20
C GLN A 183 -7.59 -24.74 -13.53
N THR A 184 -7.60 -25.39 -12.36
CA THR A 184 -8.83 -25.78 -11.67
C THR A 184 -9.60 -24.61 -11.06
N CYS A 185 -8.91 -23.50 -10.75
CA CYS A 185 -9.46 -22.35 -10.05
C CYS A 185 -8.97 -21.07 -10.71
N TRP A 186 -9.87 -20.13 -11.02
CA TRP A 186 -9.54 -18.85 -11.65
C TRP A 186 -10.01 -17.67 -10.80
N THR A 187 -9.27 -16.55 -10.83
CA THR A 187 -9.78 -15.30 -10.25
C THR A 187 -10.71 -14.60 -11.23
N PHE A 188 -11.70 -13.86 -10.71
CA PHE A 188 -12.66 -13.16 -11.57
C PHE A 188 -11.99 -12.13 -12.51
N VAL A 189 -10.94 -11.46 -12.03
CA VAL A 189 -10.19 -10.47 -12.82
C VAL A 189 -9.49 -11.12 -14.02
N GLN A 190 -8.92 -12.31 -13.84
CA GLN A 190 -8.30 -13.06 -14.93
C GLN A 190 -9.34 -13.49 -15.97
N LEU A 191 -10.51 -13.95 -15.54
CA LEU A 191 -11.59 -14.35 -16.45
C LEU A 191 -12.10 -13.17 -17.29
N VAL A 192 -12.23 -11.97 -16.70
CA VAL A 192 -12.59 -10.75 -17.44
C VAL A 192 -11.52 -10.40 -18.48
N LYS A 193 -10.24 -10.49 -18.10
CA LYS A 193 -9.12 -10.18 -19.00
C LYS A 193 -9.06 -11.15 -20.18
N GLN A 194 -9.28 -12.44 -19.93
CA GLN A 194 -9.16 -13.47 -20.95
C GLN A 194 -10.35 -13.53 -21.91
N THR A 195 -11.57 -13.31 -21.39
CA THR A 195 -12.80 -13.39 -22.19
C THR A 195 -13.19 -12.07 -22.83
N SER A 196 -12.62 -10.94 -22.35
CA SER A 196 -13.00 -9.59 -22.77
C SER A 196 -14.51 -9.34 -22.71
N GLN A 197 -15.23 -9.98 -21.78
CA GLN A 197 -16.68 -9.82 -21.62
C GLN A 197 -17.04 -8.74 -20.59
N PRO A 198 -18.24 -8.13 -20.69
CA PRO A 198 -18.76 -7.26 -19.65
C PRO A 198 -18.88 -7.99 -18.31
N VAL A 199 -18.55 -7.30 -17.22
CA VAL A 199 -18.52 -7.85 -15.84
C VAL A 199 -19.84 -8.51 -15.44
N ASN A 200 -20.97 -7.89 -15.81
CA ASN A 200 -22.29 -8.40 -15.46
C ASN A 200 -22.63 -9.68 -16.25
N TRP A 201 -22.36 -9.67 -17.56
CA TRP A 201 -22.63 -10.82 -18.43
C TRP A 201 -21.77 -12.03 -18.06
N LEU A 202 -20.49 -11.80 -17.79
CA LEU A 202 -19.59 -12.87 -17.38
C LEU A 202 -20.02 -13.50 -16.04
N LYS A 203 -20.56 -12.71 -15.10
CA LYS A 203 -21.08 -13.23 -13.82
C LYS A 203 -22.31 -14.11 -14.02
N GLU A 204 -23.27 -13.71 -14.86
CA GLU A 204 -24.47 -14.51 -15.13
C GLU A 204 -24.13 -15.88 -15.73
N VAL A 205 -23.20 -15.91 -16.69
CA VAL A 205 -22.75 -17.17 -17.29
C VAL A 205 -21.93 -18.00 -16.30
N LEU A 206 -21.00 -17.38 -15.55
CA LEU A 206 -20.22 -18.08 -14.52
C LEU A 206 -21.09 -18.66 -13.42
N GLU A 207 -22.15 -18.00 -12.99
CA GLU A 207 -23.06 -18.52 -11.95
C GLU A 207 -23.84 -19.77 -12.41
N THR A 208 -24.01 -19.92 -13.73
CA THR A 208 -24.63 -21.12 -14.31
C THR A 208 -23.68 -22.33 -14.21
N ILE A 209 -22.39 -22.15 -14.56
CA ILE A 209 -21.44 -23.27 -14.76
C ILE A 209 -20.38 -23.44 -13.64
N ALA A 210 -20.15 -22.42 -12.83
CA ALA A 210 -19.08 -22.34 -11.83
C ALA A 210 -19.61 -21.88 -10.46
N VAL A 211 -18.86 -22.19 -9.40
CA VAL A 211 -19.14 -21.82 -8.02
C VAL A 211 -18.04 -20.89 -7.54
N LYS A 212 -18.42 -19.78 -6.90
CA LYS A 212 -17.49 -18.89 -6.23
C LYS A 212 -17.22 -19.41 -4.82
N ASN A 213 -15.97 -19.73 -4.52
CA ASN A 213 -15.53 -20.13 -3.19
C ASN A 213 -15.51 -18.92 -2.24
N LYS A 214 -16.38 -18.94 -1.23
CA LYS A 214 -16.53 -17.82 -0.26
C LYS A 214 -15.61 -17.92 0.96
N ARG A 215 -14.99 -19.09 1.20
CA ARG A 215 -14.18 -19.37 2.41
C ARG A 215 -13.00 -20.31 2.08
N GLY A 216 -11.95 -20.24 2.88
CA GLY A 216 -10.77 -21.13 2.79
C GLY A 216 -9.60 -20.54 1.99
N PRO A 217 -8.53 -21.34 1.75
CA PRO A 217 -7.35 -20.90 0.98
C PRO A 217 -7.68 -20.50 -0.47
N ASN A 218 -8.78 -21.02 -1.01
CA ASN A 218 -9.28 -20.66 -2.35
C ASN A 218 -10.36 -19.57 -2.32
N LYS A 219 -10.31 -18.66 -1.34
CA LYS A 219 -11.28 -17.55 -1.21
C LYS A 219 -11.27 -16.67 -2.47
N ASP A 220 -12.47 -16.33 -2.95
CA ASP A 220 -12.72 -15.48 -4.13
C ASP A 220 -12.31 -16.09 -5.49
N LEU A 221 -11.89 -17.36 -5.52
CA LEU A 221 -11.71 -18.09 -6.77
C LEU A 221 -13.03 -18.71 -7.27
N TRP A 222 -13.14 -18.80 -8.59
CA TRP A 222 -14.20 -19.52 -9.30
C TRP A 222 -13.70 -20.91 -9.65
N GLU A 223 -14.51 -21.91 -9.35
CA GLU A 223 -14.28 -23.31 -9.72
C GLU A 223 -15.47 -23.86 -10.51
N LEU A 224 -15.21 -24.74 -11.47
CA LEU A 224 -16.28 -25.37 -12.24
C LEU A 224 -17.16 -26.26 -11.32
N LYS A 225 -18.48 -26.23 -11.51
CA LYS A 225 -19.39 -27.14 -10.79
C LYS A 225 -18.98 -28.58 -11.01
N ARG A 226 -19.17 -29.41 -9.98
CA ARG A 226 -18.84 -30.85 -10.03
C ARG A 226 -19.55 -31.60 -11.15
N GLU A 227 -20.72 -31.12 -11.58
CA GLU A 227 -21.51 -31.66 -12.70
C GLU A 227 -20.79 -31.54 -14.06
N TYR A 228 -19.99 -30.49 -14.25
CA TYR A 228 -19.24 -30.24 -15.49
C TYR A 228 -17.78 -30.69 -15.40
N LYS A 229 -17.32 -31.14 -14.23
CA LYS A 229 -16.06 -31.88 -14.10
C LYS A 229 -16.29 -33.27 -14.67
N VAL A 230 -16.14 -33.41 -15.98
CA VAL A 230 -16.07 -34.73 -16.62
C VAL A 230 -14.95 -35.49 -15.90
N LYS A 231 -15.30 -36.62 -15.26
CA LYS A 231 -14.30 -37.55 -14.73
C LYS A 231 -13.45 -37.99 -15.91
N LYS A 232 -12.23 -37.48 -15.95
CA LYS A 232 -11.18 -38.07 -16.77
C LYS A 232 -10.58 -39.24 -16.00
#